data_AF-A0AAV3U1L9-F1
#
_entry.id   AF-A0AAV3U1L9-F1
#
_cell.length_a   1.000
_cell.length_b   1.000
_cell.length_c   1.000
_cell.angle_alpha   90.00
_cell.angle_beta   90.00
_cell.angle_gamma   90.00
#
_symmetry.space_group_name_H-M   'P 1'
#
loop_
_entity.id
_entity.type
_entity.pdbx_description
1 polymer ?
#
loop_
_entity_poly.entity_id
_entity_poly.type
_entity_poly.pdbx_seq_one_letter_code
_entity_poly.pdbx_strand_id
1 'polypeptide(L)'
;MENGWYAFLVIVLVMFSILPLIIFILESIKNPIKNKGLLAWGIGLLVFAGVYFAFLTDGEERFKAVKVNSESEESLRQKIVSLFGLWIYIVPATYLSLGCSLMASYSTREEENA
;
A
#
# COMPACT_ATOMS: atom_id res chain seq x y z
N MET A 1 -22.27 9.13 15.87
CA MET A 1 -20.92 9.59 15.46
C MET A 1 -20.05 8.46 14.88
N GLU A 2 -20.54 7.23 14.77
CA GLU A 2 -19.73 6.06 14.37
C GLU A 2 -19.41 6.02 12.87
N ASN A 3 -20.31 6.54 12.02
CA ASN A 3 -20.09 6.60 10.56
C ASN A 3 -18.93 7.51 10.13
N GLY A 4 -18.58 8.51 10.94
CA GLY A 4 -17.45 9.40 10.65
C GLY A 4 -16.09 8.72 10.81
N TRP A 5 -16.00 7.73 11.71
CA TRP A 5 -14.75 7.01 11.95
C TRP A 5 -14.40 6.07 10.79
N TYR A 6 -15.40 5.45 10.16
CA TYR A 6 -15.20 4.60 8.99
C TYR A 6 -14.73 5.37 7.76
N ALA A 7 -15.34 6.53 7.49
CA ALA A 7 -14.90 7.40 6.40
C ALA A 7 -13.47 7.90 6.63
N PHE A 8 -13.13 8.27 7.88
CA PHE A 8 -11.79 8.69 8.26
C PHE A 8 -10.75 7.56 8.07
N LEU A 9 -11.06 6.34 8.51
CA LEU A 9 -10.18 5.19 8.36
C LEU A 9 -9.87 4.90 6.88
N VAL A 10 -10.90 4.92 6.02
CA VAL A 10 -10.74 4.71 4.57
C VAL A 10 -9.90 5.83 3.94
N ILE A 11 -10.11 7.09 4.32
CA ILE A 11 -9.31 8.22 3.82
C ILE A 11 -7.85 8.09 4.23
N VAL A 12 -7.58 7.77 5.50
CA VAL A 12 -6.21 7.56 6.01
C VAL A 12 -5.54 6.43 5.24
N LEU A 13 -6.25 5.34 4.99
CA LEU A 13 -5.74 4.21 4.21
C LEU A 13 -5.34 4.58 2.79
N VAL A 14 -6.24 5.26 2.07
CA VAL A 14 -6.00 5.72 0.69
C VAL A 14 -4.85 6.73 0.64
N MET A 15 -4.77 7.64 1.61
CA MET A 15 -3.66 8.59 1.72
C MET A 15 -2.33 7.86 1.93
N PHE A 16 -2.27 6.93 2.88
CA PHE A 16 -1.05 6.18 3.21
C PHE A 16 -0.56 5.27 2.07
N SER A 17 -1.45 4.79 1.20
CA SER A 17 -1.08 4.01 0.02
C SER A 17 -0.59 4.81 -1.19
N ILE A 18 -0.91 6.10 -1.25
CA ILE A 18 -0.52 6.93 -2.41
C ILE A 18 0.72 7.76 -2.06
N LEU A 19 0.89 8.12 -0.79
CA LEU A 19 2.00 8.97 -0.34
C LEU A 19 3.40 8.40 -0.69
N PRO A 20 3.72 7.11 -0.47
CA PRO A 20 5.03 6.56 -0.84
C PRO A 20 5.29 6.62 -2.35
N LEU A 21 4.25 6.42 -3.18
CA LEU A 21 4.35 6.53 -4.63
C LEU A 21 4.62 7.97 -5.06
N ILE A 22 3.92 8.94 -4.47
CA ILE A 22 4.15 10.36 -4.75
C ILE A 22 5.57 10.75 -4.37
N ILE A 23 6.05 10.36 -3.19
CA ILE A 23 7.42 10.66 -2.75
C ILE A 23 8.42 10.04 -3.73
N PHE A 24 8.24 8.77 -4.10
CA PHE A 24 9.09 8.10 -5.07
C PHE A 24 9.14 8.83 -6.42
N ILE A 25 7.99 9.25 -6.95
CA ILE A 25 7.89 9.99 -8.22
C ILE A 25 8.57 11.36 -8.10
N LEU A 26 8.29 12.12 -7.04
CA LEU A 26 8.88 13.44 -6.82
C LEU A 26 10.40 13.36 -6.69
N GLU A 27 10.90 12.35 -5.97
CA GLU A 27 12.33 12.14 -5.81
C GLU A 27 12.99 11.73 -7.12
N SER A 28 12.34 10.85 -7.90
CA SER A 28 12.77 10.46 -9.24
C SER A 28 12.88 11.64 -10.22
N ILE A 29 11.98 12.63 -10.09
CA ILE A 29 12.00 13.84 -10.92
C ILE A 29 13.08 14.82 -10.47
N LYS A 30 13.21 15.05 -9.15
CA LYS A 30 14.10 16.09 -8.61
C LYS A 30 15.57 15.67 -8.67
N ASN A 31 15.87 14.40 -8.42
CA ASN A 31 17.21 13.85 -8.49
C ASN A 31 17.14 12.51 -9.23
N PRO A 32 17.79 12.35 -10.40
CA PRO A 32 17.81 11.05 -11.06
C PRO A 32 18.41 10.03 -10.08
N ILE A 33 17.60 9.03 -9.72
CA ILE A 33 17.94 8.05 -8.69
C ILE A 33 19.24 7.35 -9.12
N LYS A 34 20.30 7.56 -8.35
CA LYS A 34 21.59 6.86 -8.52
C LYS A 34 21.42 5.37 -8.18
N ASN A 35 22.33 4.50 -8.65
CA ASN A 35 22.24 3.04 -8.44
C ASN A 35 21.93 2.65 -6.98
N LYS A 36 22.67 3.20 -6.00
CA LYS A 36 22.40 2.91 -4.57
C LYS A 36 20.99 3.32 -4.08
N GLY A 37 20.39 4.32 -4.71
CA GLY A 37 19.02 4.74 -4.43
C GLY A 37 17.98 3.78 -4.99
N LEU A 38 18.23 3.13 -6.14
CA LEU A 38 17.32 2.15 -6.73
C LEU A 38 17.16 0.92 -5.82
N LEU A 39 18.28 0.40 -5.31
CA LEU A 39 18.25 -0.74 -4.38
C LEU A 39 17.53 -0.38 -3.07
N ALA A 40 17.83 0.78 -2.48
CA ALA A 40 17.21 1.23 -1.25
C ALA A 40 15.69 1.41 -1.39
N TRP A 41 15.24 2.04 -2.48
CA TRP A 41 13.82 2.17 -2.80
C TRP A 41 13.17 0.82 -3.09
N GLY A 42 13.85 -0.07 -3.81
CA GLY A 42 13.38 -1.43 -4.08
C GLY A 42 13.08 -2.21 -2.80
N ILE A 43 14.07 -2.28 -1.90
CA ILE A 43 13.92 -2.94 -0.59
C ILE A 43 12.85 -2.25 0.26
N GLY A 44 12.83 -0.92 0.29
CA GLY A 44 11.84 -0.14 1.03
C GLY A 44 10.40 -0.45 0.60
N LEU A 45 10.14 -0.53 -0.70
CA LEU A 45 8.83 -0.88 -1.25
C LEU A 45 8.44 -2.33 -0.96
N LEU A 46 9.39 -3.28 -0.98
CA LEU A 46 9.11 -4.68 -0.61
C LEU A 46 8.73 -4.82 0.87
N VAL A 47 9.49 -4.18 1.77
CA VAL A 47 9.19 -4.18 3.20
C VAL A 47 7.85 -3.50 3.46
N PHE A 48 7.59 -2.36 2.81
CA PHE A 48 6.31 -1.67 2.93
C PHE A 48 5.15 -2.53 2.43
N ALA A 49 5.30 -3.22 1.30
CA ALA A 49 4.28 -4.13 0.78
C ALA A 49 3.89 -5.21 1.81
N GLY A 50 4.87 -5.85 2.45
CA GLY A 50 4.64 -6.88 3.47
C GLY A 50 3.97 -6.33 4.73
N VAL A 51 4.48 -5.22 5.27
CA VAL A 51 3.91 -4.58 6.48
C VAL A 51 2.49 -4.08 6.20
N TYR A 52 2.27 -3.45 5.05
CA TYR A 52 0.97 -2.92 4.66
C TYR A 52 -0.05 -4.04 4.44
N PHE A 53 0.34 -5.14 3.78
CA PHE A 53 -0.51 -6.33 3.65
C PHE A 53 -0.96 -6.85 5.01
N ALA A 54 -0.02 -7.09 5.94
CA ALA A 54 -0.33 -7.58 7.28
C ALA A 54 -1.26 -6.62 8.06
N PHE A 55 -1.00 -5.31 7.99
CA PHE A 55 -1.83 -4.30 8.63
C PHE A 55 -3.25 -4.27 8.08
N LEU A 56 -3.41 -4.36 6.76
CA LEU A 56 -4.73 -4.37 6.14
C LEU A 56 -5.51 -5.64 6.46
N THR A 57 -4.86 -6.81 6.47
CA THR A 57 -5.50 -8.08 6.83
C THR A 57 -6.00 -8.07 8.28
N ASP A 58 -5.17 -7.62 9.24
CA ASP A 58 -5.61 -7.45 10.64
C ASP A 58 -6.75 -6.42 10.76
N GLY A 59 -6.68 -5.31 10.01
CA GLY A 59 -7.73 -4.30 9.94
C GLY A 59 -9.06 -4.86 9.41
N GLU A 60 -9.03 -5.66 8.33
CA GLU A 60 -10.20 -6.30 7.74
C GLU A 60 -10.85 -7.29 8.73
N GLU A 61 -10.06 -8.12 9.41
CA GLU A 61 -10.55 -9.05 10.43
C GLU A 61 -11.23 -8.34 11.59
N ARG A 62 -10.60 -7.29 12.11
CA ARG A 62 -11.18 -6.45 13.18
C ARG A 62 -12.46 -5.78 12.73
N PHE A 63 -12.52 -5.30 11.50
CA PHE A 63 -13.69 -4.61 10.96
C PHE A 63 -14.87 -5.57 10.77
N LYS A 64 -14.62 -6.80 10.31
CA LYS A 64 -15.64 -7.86 10.21
C LYS A 64 -16.25 -8.20 11.58
N ALA A 65 -15.47 -8.09 12.65
CA ALA A 65 -15.92 -8.39 14.02
C ALA A 65 -16.80 -7.29 14.65
N VAL A 66 -16.89 -6.10 14.05
CA VAL A 66 -17.71 -5.01 14.59
C VAL A 66 -19.20 -5.34 14.44
N LYS A 67 -19.91 -5.45 15.57
CA LYS A 67 -21.36 -5.67 15.59
C LYS A 67 -22.10 -4.44 15.06
N VAL A 68 -23.02 -4.66 14.13
CA VAL A 68 -23.89 -3.64 13.56
C VAL A 68 -25.33 -3.97 13.93
N ASN A 69 -26.09 -2.93 14.30
CA ASN A 69 -27.42 -3.08 14.90
C ASN A 69 -28.55 -2.84 13.89
N SER A 70 -28.23 -2.54 12.64
CA SER A 70 -29.22 -2.26 11.59
C SER A 70 -28.83 -2.90 10.25
N GLU A 71 -29.84 -3.27 9.47
CA GLU A 71 -29.68 -3.94 8.17
C GLU A 71 -29.00 -3.03 7.13
N SER A 72 -29.22 -1.72 7.21
CA SER A 72 -28.55 -0.74 6.33
C SER A 72 -27.06 -0.59 6.63
N GLU A 73 -26.66 -0.62 7.91
CA GLU A 73 -25.26 -0.57 8.31
C GLU A 73 -24.53 -1.89 8.01
N GLU A 74 -25.23 -3.03 8.10
CA GLU A 74 -24.71 -4.33 7.68
C GLU A 74 -24.34 -4.34 6.19
N SER A 75 -25.23 -3.84 5.32
CA SER A 75 -24.96 -3.70 3.88
C SER A 75 -23.78 -2.77 3.61
N LEU A 76 -23.68 -1.65 4.33
CA LEU A 76 -22.55 -0.72 4.22
C LEU A 76 -21.24 -1.36 4.68
N ARG A 77 -21.26 -2.09 5.80
CA ARG A 77 -20.11 -2.83 6.33
C ARG A 77 -19.60 -3.83 5.29
N GLN A 78 -20.48 -4.61 4.67
CA GLN A 78 -20.12 -5.57 3.62
C GLN A 78 -19.46 -4.90 2.40
N LYS A 79 -19.97 -3.75 1.97
CA LYS A 79 -19.35 -2.97 0.87
C LYS A 79 -17.96 -2.47 1.25
N ILE A 80 -17.80 -1.97 2.47
CA ILE A 80 -16.51 -1.49 2.97
C ILE A 80 -15.52 -2.66 3.08
N VAL A 81 -15.92 -3.79 3.69
CA VAL A 81 -15.09 -5.01 3.78
C VAL A 81 -14.67 -5.49 2.39
N SER A 82 -15.59 -5.51 1.42
CA SER A 82 -15.27 -5.93 0.06
C SER A 82 -14.26 -5.00 -0.61
N LEU A 83 -14.39 -3.69 -0.39
CA LEU A 83 -13.43 -2.69 -0.87
C LEU A 83 -12.05 -2.86 -0.20
N PHE A 84 -12.02 -3.11 1.12
CA PHE A 84 -10.80 -3.46 1.86
C PHE A 84 -10.15 -4.72 1.31
N GLY A 85 -10.93 -5.78 1.09
CA GLY A 85 -10.48 -7.04 0.51
C GLY A 85 -9.80 -6.83 -0.84
N LEU A 86 -10.39 -6.01 -1.72
CA LEU A 86 -9.76 -5.67 -3.00
C LEU A 86 -8.43 -4.91 -2.81
N TRP A 87 -8.42 -3.93 -1.90
CA TRP A 87 -7.26 -3.09 -1.61
C TRP A 87 -6.08 -3.84 -1.00
N ILE A 88 -6.35 -4.86 -0.18
CA ILE A 88 -5.36 -5.79 0.39
C ILE A 88 -4.51 -6.46 -0.68
N TYR A 89 -5.07 -6.72 -1.85
CA TYR A 89 -4.31 -7.37 -2.93
C TYR A 89 -3.65 -6.36 -3.87
N ILE A 90 -4.40 -5.33 -4.30
CA ILE A 90 -3.91 -4.40 -5.34
C ILE A 90 -2.69 -3.62 -4.86
N VAL A 91 -2.71 -3.07 -3.65
CA VAL A 91 -1.64 -2.16 -3.20
C VAL A 91 -0.34 -2.89 -2.88
N PRO A 92 -0.35 -3.95 -2.07
CA PRO A 92 0.85 -4.74 -1.84
C PRO A 92 1.40 -5.33 -3.14
N ALA A 93 0.57 -5.81 -4.06
CA ALA A 93 1.05 -6.31 -5.35
C ALA A 93 1.72 -5.21 -6.18
N THR A 94 1.17 -3.98 -6.16
CA THR A 94 1.77 -2.82 -6.85
C THR A 94 3.14 -2.49 -6.27
N TYR A 95 3.25 -2.41 -4.95
CA TYR A 95 4.53 -2.14 -4.28
C TYR A 95 5.55 -3.26 -4.46
N LEU A 96 5.10 -4.52 -4.43
CA LEU A 96 5.95 -5.67 -4.70
C LEU A 96 6.51 -5.61 -6.12
N SER A 97 5.64 -5.35 -7.11
CA SER A 97 6.01 -5.24 -8.52
C SER A 97 7.02 -4.11 -8.76
N LEU A 98 6.77 -2.92 -8.20
CA LEU A 98 7.70 -1.79 -8.28
C LEU A 98 9.01 -2.07 -7.56
N GLY A 99 8.96 -2.63 -6.35
CA GLY A 99 10.13 -3.00 -5.57
C GLY A 99 11.05 -3.96 -6.34
N CYS A 100 10.47 -5.04 -6.89
CA CYS A 100 11.18 -6.00 -7.73
C CYS A 100 11.77 -5.34 -9.00
N SER A 101 11.01 -4.47 -9.67
CA SER A 101 11.47 -3.79 -10.88
C SER A 101 12.67 -2.87 -10.63
N LEU A 102 12.69 -2.18 -9.49
CA LEU A 102 13.81 -1.34 -9.08
C LEU A 102 15.06 -2.16 -8.75
N MET A 103 14.89 -3.31 -8.08
CA MET A 103 15.99 -4.22 -7.77
C MET A 103 16.58 -4.85 -9.05
N ALA A 104 15.73 -5.26 -10.00
CA ALA A 104 16.19 -5.76 -11.30
C ALA A 104 16.96 -4.69 -12.07
N SER A 105 16.45 -3.46 -12.11
CA SER A 105 17.12 -2.32 -12.76
C SER A 105 18.47 -1.99 -12.12
N TYR A 106 18.61 -2.18 -10.80
CA TYR A 106 19.88 -2.03 -10.11
C TYR A 106 20.89 -3.09 -10.57
N SER A 107 20.49 -4.37 -10.61
CA SER A 107 21.36 -5.48 -11.02
C SER A 107 21.93 -5.27 -12.43
N THR A 108 21.07 -4.92 -13.40
CA THR A 108 21.51 -4.67 -14.78
C THR A 108 22.50 -3.51 -14.86
N ARG A 109 22.28 -2.44 -14.09
CA ARG A 109 23.22 -1.30 -14.05
C ARG A 109 24.54 -1.62 -13.34
N GLU A 110 24.56 -2.55 -12.39
CA GLU A 110 25.83 -3.01 -11.82
C GLU A 110 26.62 -3.83 -12.84
N GLU A 111 25.97 -4.71 -13.61
CA GLU A 111 26.59 -5.49 -14.68
C GLU A 111 27.18 -4.60 -15.80
N GLU A 112 26.49 -3.53 -16.18
CA GLU A 112 26.98 -2.58 -17.20
C GLU A 112 28.21 -1.76 -16.75
N ASN A 113 28.44 -1.63 -15.44
CA ASN A 113 29.52 -0.82 -14.86
C ASN A 113 30.71 -1.65 -14.33
N ALA A 114 30.65 -2.99 -14.41
CA ALA A 114 31.67 -3.92 -13.94
C ALA A 114 32.59 -4.39 -15.07
#